data_AF-A0AAV8FIT4-F1
#
_entry.id   AF-A0AAV8FIT4-F1
#
_cell.length_a   1.000
_cell.length_b   1.000
_cell.length_c   1.000
_cell.angle_alpha   90.00
_cell.angle_beta   90.00
_cell.angle_gamma   90.00
#
_symmetry.space_group_name_H-M   'P 1'
#
loop_
_entity.id
_entity.type
_entity.pdbx_description
1 polymer ?
#
loop_
_entity_poly.entity_id
_entity_poly.type
_entity_poly.pdbx_seq_one_letter_code
_entity_poly.pdbx_strand_id
1 'polypeptide(L)'
;MGTPRLERIRSLRERVEDTLGEHRNYLVSLLSKYVAQGKGILQQHHLLDAFDAIEDHARDRLSEGNFLEVLKSSQEAIVLPPFVAIAVRPRPGVWEYVRVNVYELSVEQLSVSEYLRFKEELVDGFANGSHILELDFEPFNANVPKPTRSSSIGNGVQFLNRHLSSIMFHNRDCLEPLLDFLRAHKHKGHVMMLNDRIHNLSRLQSVLSKAEDYLMKLPGDTPYSQFANQFQEMGLEKGWGDTAARVLEMIHLLLDILQAPDPSTLETFLGRIPMVFNVVILSPHGYFGQANVLGLPDTGGQVVYILDQVRALESEMMLRMQKQGLDVEPKILIVTRLIPDAKGTTVNQRLERVSGIHTYCGFHLEVRREFYANGFHGLMSGLIWSGLPRM
;
A
#
# COMPACT_ATOMS: atom_id res chain seq x y z
N MET A 1 -3.56 -29.08 37.77
CA MET A 1 -3.33 -27.71 37.26
C MET A 1 -3.77 -27.67 35.82
N GLY A 2 -4.98 -27.17 35.57
CA GLY A 2 -5.60 -27.18 34.25
C GLY A 2 -4.94 -26.15 33.34
N THR A 3 -4.59 -26.58 32.14
CA THR A 3 -4.20 -25.72 31.03
C THR A 3 -5.27 -24.64 30.80
N PRO A 4 -4.90 -23.35 30.60
CA PRO A 4 -5.86 -22.34 30.24
C PRO A 4 -6.46 -22.72 28.89
N ARG A 5 -7.75 -23.08 28.88
CA ARG A 5 -8.52 -23.21 27.64
C ARG A 5 -8.51 -21.85 26.98
N LEU A 6 -8.02 -21.76 25.75
CA LEU A 6 -8.20 -20.60 24.89
C LEU A 6 -9.71 -20.34 24.81
N GLU A 7 -10.18 -19.33 25.55
CA GLU A 7 -11.55 -18.86 25.45
C GLU A 7 -11.75 -18.36 24.01
N ARG A 8 -12.75 -18.93 23.35
CA ARG A 8 -13.22 -18.48 22.04
C ARG A 8 -13.46 -16.98 22.14
N ILE A 9 -12.86 -16.18 21.26
CA ILE A 9 -13.15 -14.74 21.17
C ILE A 9 -14.66 -14.63 20.92
N ARG A 10 -15.40 -14.15 21.93
CA ARG A 10 -16.86 -14.00 21.84
C ARG A 10 -17.17 -12.99 20.74
N SER A 11 -18.19 -13.27 19.95
CA SER A 11 -18.66 -12.32 18.92
C SER A 11 -19.17 -11.04 19.59
N LEU A 12 -19.08 -9.88 18.92
CA LEU A 12 -19.65 -8.65 19.44
C LEU A 12 -21.13 -8.79 19.77
N ARG A 13 -21.87 -9.54 18.94
CA ARG A 13 -23.28 -9.85 19.21
C ARG A 13 -23.47 -10.49 20.58
N GLU A 14 -22.75 -11.58 20.87
CA GLU A 14 -22.80 -12.25 22.18
C GLU A 14 -22.42 -11.29 23.31
N ARG A 15 -21.40 -10.46 23.13
CA ARG A 15 -20.99 -9.47 24.16
C ARG A 15 -22.07 -8.42 24.44
N VAL A 16 -22.76 -7.94 23.40
CA VAL A 16 -23.83 -6.95 23.52
C VAL A 16 -25.11 -7.60 24.07
N GLU A 17 -25.44 -8.82 23.64
CA GLU A 17 -26.56 -9.61 24.17
C GLU A 17 -26.36 -9.96 25.66
N ASP A 18 -25.18 -10.42 26.05
CA ASP A 18 -24.81 -10.71 27.45
C ASP A 18 -25.01 -9.46 28.32
N THR A 19 -24.53 -8.30 27.86
CA THR A 19 -24.68 -7.05 28.62
C THR A 19 -26.14 -6.57 28.68
N LEU A 20 -26.92 -6.77 27.61
CA LEU A 20 -28.36 -6.50 27.63
C LEU A 20 -29.12 -7.40 28.61
N GLY A 21 -28.66 -8.65 28.80
CA GLY A 21 -29.18 -9.56 29.81
C GLY A 21 -28.87 -9.12 31.24
N GLU A 22 -27.63 -8.69 31.51
CA GLU A 22 -27.15 -8.32 32.85
C GLU A 22 -27.59 -6.92 33.29
N HIS A 23 -27.66 -5.96 32.37
CA HIS A 23 -27.86 -4.53 32.66
C HIS A 23 -28.95 -3.87 31.80
N ARG A 24 -30.03 -4.62 31.55
CA ARG A 24 -31.16 -4.25 30.68
C ARG A 24 -31.65 -2.80 30.86
N ASN A 25 -32.00 -2.41 32.09
CA ASN A 25 -32.63 -1.11 32.35
C ASN A 25 -31.71 0.08 32.04
N TYR A 26 -30.41 -0.07 32.29
CA TYR A 26 -29.43 0.99 32.08
C TYR A 26 -29.07 1.14 30.60
N LEU A 27 -28.97 0.03 29.87
CA LEU A 27 -28.78 0.03 28.42
C LEU A 27 -29.98 0.60 27.68
N VAL A 28 -31.21 0.25 28.09
CA VAL A 28 -32.44 0.86 27.55
C VAL A 28 -32.40 2.37 27.73
N SER A 29 -32.02 2.85 28.92
CA SER A 29 -31.94 4.29 29.21
C SER A 29 -30.94 5.00 28.30
N LEU A 30 -29.75 4.43 28.12
CA LEU A 30 -28.72 4.98 27.25
C LEU A 30 -29.14 4.97 25.77
N LEU A 31 -29.63 3.84 25.26
CA LEU A 31 -30.07 3.72 23.88
C LEU A 31 -31.31 4.60 23.59
N SER A 32 -32.20 4.75 24.57
CA SER A 32 -33.33 5.67 24.48
C SER A 32 -32.87 7.12 24.42
N LYS A 33 -31.80 7.50 25.13
CA LYS A 33 -31.19 8.83 24.99
C LYS A 33 -30.65 9.05 23.58
N TYR A 34 -30.04 8.06 22.94
CA TYR A 34 -29.62 8.17 21.53
C TYR A 34 -30.81 8.36 20.61
N VAL A 35 -31.86 7.54 20.76
CA VAL A 35 -33.08 7.63 19.96
C VAL A 35 -33.80 8.98 20.17
N ALA A 36 -33.77 9.53 21.38
CA ALA A 36 -34.38 10.81 21.72
C ALA A 36 -33.71 12.02 21.02
N GLN A 37 -32.46 11.90 20.60
CA GLN A 37 -31.78 12.92 19.78
C GLN A 37 -32.32 12.96 18.34
N GLY A 38 -33.13 11.97 17.95
CA GLY A 38 -33.75 11.86 16.64
C GLY A 38 -32.87 11.15 15.61
N LYS A 39 -33.32 11.21 14.36
CA LYS A 39 -32.65 10.61 13.21
C LYS A 39 -31.28 11.29 12.98
N GLY A 40 -30.17 10.55 13.07
CA GLY A 40 -28.84 11.15 12.87
C GLY A 40 -27.65 10.18 12.98
N ILE A 41 -26.46 10.75 12.82
CA ILE A 41 -25.16 10.07 13.03
C ILE A 41 -24.56 10.56 14.35
N LEU A 42 -24.21 9.62 15.22
CA LEU A 42 -23.47 9.86 16.44
C LEU A 42 -22.01 9.44 16.25
N GLN A 43 -21.09 10.37 16.48
CA GLN A 43 -19.66 10.09 16.51
C GLN A 43 -19.27 9.50 17.87
N GLN A 44 -18.08 8.91 17.96
CA GLN A 44 -17.58 8.30 19.21
C GLN A 44 -17.70 9.21 20.44
N HIS A 45 -17.36 10.50 20.34
CA HIS A 45 -17.47 11.43 21.46
C HIS A 45 -18.92 11.62 21.93
N HIS A 46 -19.88 11.74 21.01
CA HIS A 46 -21.31 11.80 21.36
C HIS A 46 -21.80 10.54 22.10
N LEU A 47 -21.28 9.36 21.74
CA LEU A 47 -21.61 8.10 22.43
C LEU A 47 -21.06 8.10 23.87
N LEU A 48 -19.84 8.58 24.06
CA LEU A 48 -19.21 8.65 25.37
C LEU A 48 -19.83 9.75 26.25
N ASP A 49 -20.16 10.91 25.69
CA ASP A 49 -20.81 12.00 26.41
C ASP A 49 -22.18 11.58 26.96
N ALA A 50 -22.96 10.84 26.16
CA ALA A 50 -24.26 10.32 26.59
C ALA A 50 -24.13 9.23 27.67
N PHE A 51 -23.05 8.44 27.63
CA PHE A 51 -22.71 7.47 28.66
C PHE A 51 -22.32 8.16 29.98
N ASP A 52 -21.53 9.22 29.90
CA ASP A 52 -21.10 10.00 31.05
C ASP A 52 -22.24 10.80 31.69
N ALA A 53 -23.28 11.11 30.91
CA ALA A 53 -24.51 11.75 31.40
C ALA A 53 -25.51 10.78 32.06
N ILE A 54 -25.18 9.50 32.22
CA ILE A 54 -25.97 8.53 33.00
C ILE A 54 -25.71 8.74 34.50
N GLU A 55 -26.69 8.46 35.37
CA GLU A 55 -26.53 8.49 36.82
C GLU A 55 -25.33 7.65 37.30
N ASP A 56 -24.57 8.15 38.28
CA ASP A 56 -23.29 7.56 38.72
C ASP A 56 -23.43 6.06 39.08
N HIS A 57 -24.49 5.67 39.80
CA HIS A 57 -24.73 4.27 40.14
C HIS A 57 -24.96 3.34 38.93
N ALA A 58 -25.55 3.86 37.86
CA ALA A 58 -25.76 3.13 36.61
C ALA A 58 -24.51 3.13 35.73
N ARG A 59 -23.74 4.23 35.77
CA ARG A 59 -22.44 4.35 35.10
C ARG A 59 -21.42 3.38 35.69
N ASP A 60 -21.33 3.27 37.01
CA ASP A 60 -20.38 2.36 37.68
C ASP A 60 -20.64 0.90 37.27
N ARG A 61 -21.90 0.46 37.28
CA ARG A 61 -22.29 -0.90 36.90
C ARG A 61 -22.09 -1.20 35.41
N LEU A 62 -22.34 -0.24 34.53
CA LEU A 62 -22.05 -0.41 33.11
C LEU A 62 -20.55 -0.33 32.79
N SER A 63 -19.78 0.35 33.64
CA SER A 63 -18.32 0.46 33.53
C SER A 63 -17.60 -0.79 34.01
N GLU A 64 -18.17 -1.52 34.96
CA GLU A 64 -17.72 -2.85 35.39
C GLU A 64 -17.94 -3.93 34.31
N GLY A 65 -18.88 -3.69 33.38
CA GLY A 65 -19.22 -4.61 32.29
C GLY A 65 -18.41 -4.44 31.00
N ASN A 66 -18.56 -5.40 30.09
CA ASN A 66 -17.88 -5.43 28.79
C ASN A 66 -18.38 -4.38 27.78
N PHE A 67 -19.47 -3.67 28.10
CA PHE A 67 -20.13 -2.74 27.19
C PHE A 67 -19.44 -1.38 27.09
N LEU A 68 -18.80 -0.90 28.15
CA LEU A 68 -17.99 0.32 28.08
C LEU A 68 -16.83 0.13 27.09
N GLU A 69 -16.22 -1.07 27.03
CA GLU A 69 -15.19 -1.39 26.05
C GLU A 69 -15.75 -1.40 24.61
N VAL A 70 -16.97 -1.91 24.43
CA VAL A 70 -17.68 -1.85 23.14
C VAL A 70 -17.90 -0.39 22.73
N LEU A 71 -18.45 0.46 23.60
CA LEU A 71 -18.66 1.89 23.32
C LEU A 71 -17.36 2.63 23.02
N LYS A 72 -16.29 2.36 23.77
CA LYS A 72 -14.96 2.93 23.51
C LYS A 72 -14.38 2.47 22.17
N SER A 73 -14.74 1.28 21.71
CA SER A 73 -14.31 0.74 20.42
C SER A 73 -15.24 1.14 19.26
N SER A 74 -16.45 1.63 19.56
CA SER A 74 -17.39 2.17 18.58
C SER A 74 -16.82 3.41 17.90
N GLN A 75 -16.86 3.43 16.57
CA GLN A 75 -16.41 4.58 15.78
C GLN A 75 -17.56 5.55 15.53
N GLU A 76 -18.74 4.99 15.26
CA GLU A 76 -19.95 5.73 14.97
C GLU A 76 -21.19 4.87 15.27
N ALA A 77 -22.32 5.53 15.50
CA ALA A 77 -23.62 4.90 15.53
C ALA A 77 -24.62 5.69 14.66
N ILE A 78 -25.49 4.96 13.99
CA ILE A 78 -26.57 5.50 13.17
C ILE A 78 -27.87 5.27 13.92
N VAL A 79 -28.65 6.33 14.07
CA VAL A 79 -29.93 6.31 14.77
C VAL A 79 -31.04 6.46 13.74
N LEU A 80 -31.80 5.39 13.52
CA LEU A 80 -33.07 5.40 12.80
C LEU A 80 -34.13 4.81 13.72
N PRO A 81 -34.87 5.64 14.49
CA PRO A 81 -35.82 5.14 15.48
C PRO A 81 -36.76 4.06 14.90
N PRO A 82 -36.89 2.89 15.54
CA PRO A 82 -36.42 2.52 16.88
C PRO A 82 -35.02 1.87 16.95
N PHE A 83 -34.28 1.85 15.85
CA PHE A 83 -33.02 1.14 15.70
C PHE A 83 -31.80 2.04 15.93
N VAL A 84 -30.80 1.47 16.59
CA VAL A 84 -29.45 2.04 16.70
C VAL A 84 -28.47 1.05 16.11
N ALA A 85 -27.85 1.38 14.97
CA ALA A 85 -26.82 0.58 14.33
C ALA A 85 -25.43 1.11 14.71
N ILE A 86 -24.57 0.26 15.26
CA ILE A 86 -23.27 0.65 15.82
C ILE A 86 -22.16 -0.02 15.01
N ALA A 87 -21.20 0.77 14.53
CA ALA A 87 -19.96 0.28 13.93
C ALA A 87 -18.85 0.22 14.97
N VAL A 88 -18.43 -0.99 15.31
CA VAL A 88 -17.42 -1.25 16.33
C VAL A 88 -16.12 -1.66 15.67
N ARG A 89 -15.02 -1.10 16.15
CA ARG A 89 -13.66 -1.39 15.68
C ARG A 89 -12.81 -1.89 16.85
N PRO A 90 -12.91 -3.18 17.23
CA PRO A 90 -12.19 -3.71 18.38
C PRO A 90 -10.66 -3.61 18.22
N ARG A 91 -10.16 -3.74 16.99
CA ARG A 91 -8.74 -3.65 16.66
C ARG A 91 -8.53 -3.06 15.27
N PRO A 92 -7.34 -2.50 14.96
CA PRO A 92 -7.05 -1.99 13.63
C PRO A 92 -7.23 -3.06 12.54
N GLY A 93 -8.10 -2.76 11.57
CA GLY A 93 -8.43 -3.63 10.43
C GLY A 93 -9.56 -4.64 10.69
N VAL A 94 -10.16 -4.65 11.89
CA VAL A 94 -11.29 -5.53 12.23
C VAL A 94 -12.50 -4.68 12.57
N TRP A 95 -13.62 -4.96 11.89
CA TRP A 95 -14.88 -4.26 12.04
C TRP A 95 -16.00 -5.24 12.32
N GLU A 96 -16.90 -4.85 13.21
CA GLU A 96 -18.11 -5.59 13.52
C GLU A 96 -19.28 -4.59 13.57
N TYR A 97 -20.42 -4.97 13.00
CA TYR A 97 -21.59 -4.11 12.89
C TYR A 97 -22.75 -4.79 13.61
N VAL A 98 -23.44 -4.03 14.46
CA VAL A 98 -24.60 -4.53 15.20
C VAL A 98 -25.73 -3.52 15.13
N ARG A 99 -26.95 -4.02 15.05
CA ARG A 99 -28.18 -3.24 15.19
C ARG A 99 -28.86 -3.62 16.48
N VAL A 100 -29.30 -2.61 17.23
CA VAL A 100 -30.09 -2.81 18.44
C VAL A 100 -31.45 -2.17 18.25
N ASN A 101 -32.52 -2.94 18.44
CA ASN A 101 -33.88 -2.40 18.57
C ASN A 101 -34.06 -1.93 20.02
N VAL A 102 -34.28 -0.64 20.25
CA VAL A 102 -34.34 -0.09 21.61
C VAL A 102 -35.58 -0.53 22.38
N TYR A 103 -36.69 -0.84 21.69
CA TYR A 103 -37.93 -1.26 22.35
C TYR A 103 -37.97 -2.76 22.64
N GLU A 104 -37.52 -3.58 21.69
CA GLU A 104 -37.52 -5.05 21.83
C GLU A 104 -36.25 -5.57 22.52
N LEU A 105 -35.18 -4.77 22.54
CA LEU A 105 -33.84 -5.12 23.02
C LEU A 105 -33.26 -6.36 22.33
N SER A 106 -33.61 -6.52 21.06
CA SER A 106 -32.98 -7.48 20.16
C SER A 106 -31.70 -6.90 19.59
N VAL A 107 -30.66 -7.73 19.51
CA VAL A 107 -29.39 -7.42 18.85
C VAL A 107 -29.26 -8.29 17.62
N GLU A 108 -29.00 -7.64 16.50
CA GLU A 108 -28.73 -8.32 15.24
C GLU A 108 -27.33 -7.95 14.78
N GLN A 109 -26.57 -8.96 14.34
CA GLN A 109 -25.30 -8.71 13.66
C GLN A 109 -25.60 -8.33 12.22
N LEU A 110 -25.02 -7.24 11.75
CA LEU A 110 -25.15 -6.77 10.38
C LEU A 110 -23.91 -7.14 9.56
N SER A 111 -24.13 -7.44 8.29
CA SER A 111 -23.09 -7.39 7.25
C SER A 111 -22.72 -5.94 6.91
N VAL A 112 -21.62 -5.76 6.16
CA VAL A 112 -21.19 -4.44 5.67
C VAL A 112 -22.29 -3.81 4.80
N SER A 113 -22.85 -4.56 3.85
CA SER A 113 -23.89 -4.06 2.94
C SER A 113 -25.17 -3.66 3.70
N GLU A 114 -25.59 -4.42 4.72
CA GLU A 114 -26.75 -4.07 5.55
C GLU A 114 -26.51 -2.81 6.39
N TYR A 115 -25.31 -2.65 6.95
CA TYR A 115 -24.94 -1.45 7.69
C TYR A 115 -24.89 -0.20 6.79
N LEU A 116 -24.33 -0.33 5.58
CA LEU A 116 -24.29 0.77 4.61
C LEU A 116 -25.68 1.14 4.11
N ARG A 117 -26.56 0.16 3.87
CA ARG A 117 -27.97 0.43 3.54
C ARG A 117 -28.66 1.26 4.63
N PHE A 118 -28.38 0.96 5.90
CA PHE A 118 -28.91 1.73 7.02
C PHE A 118 -28.39 3.19 7.03
N LYS A 119 -27.16 3.43 6.55
CA LYS A 119 -26.64 4.80 6.33
C LYS A 119 -27.30 5.51 5.15
N GLU A 120 -27.60 4.79 4.06
CA GLU A 120 -28.31 5.34 2.90
C GLU A 120 -29.74 5.77 3.28
N GLU A 121 -30.46 4.91 4.03
CA GLU A 121 -31.80 5.22 4.55
C GLU A 121 -31.83 6.47 5.45
N LEU A 122 -30.69 6.79 6.10
CA LEU A 122 -30.56 8.00 6.87
C LEU A 122 -30.68 9.27 6.01
N VAL A 123 -30.17 9.25 4.79
CA VAL A 123 -30.17 10.43 3.90
C VAL A 123 -31.38 10.40 2.97
N ASP A 124 -31.55 9.31 2.25
CA ASP A 124 -32.51 9.22 1.13
C ASP A 124 -33.89 8.68 1.57
N GLY A 125 -34.00 8.20 2.81
CA GLY A 125 -35.18 7.48 3.28
C GLY A 125 -35.24 6.06 2.71
N PHE A 126 -36.38 5.39 2.85
CA PHE A 126 -36.55 4.04 2.33
C PHE A 126 -36.64 4.07 0.79
N ALA A 127 -35.51 3.85 0.12
CA ALA A 127 -35.42 3.81 -1.33
C ALA A 127 -35.22 2.36 -1.80
N ASN A 128 -36.28 1.77 -2.39
CA ASN A 128 -36.21 0.47 -3.06
C ASN A 128 -35.55 0.61 -4.44
N GLY A 129 -34.25 0.87 -4.48
CA GLY A 129 -33.45 0.67 -5.68
C GLY A 129 -33.09 -0.81 -5.78
N SER A 130 -33.82 -1.60 -6.59
CA SER A 130 -33.62 -3.06 -6.63
C SER A 130 -32.22 -3.49 -7.10
N HIS A 131 -31.43 -2.58 -7.69
CA HIS A 131 -30.10 -2.84 -8.24
C HIS A 131 -29.14 -1.66 -8.01
N ILE A 132 -28.75 -1.42 -6.75
CA ILE A 132 -27.67 -0.50 -6.41
C ILE A 132 -26.32 -1.20 -6.71
N LEU A 133 -25.36 -0.47 -7.28
CA LEU A 133 -24.02 -0.99 -7.57
C LEU A 133 -23.24 -1.16 -6.27
N GLU A 134 -22.93 -2.40 -5.90
CA GLU A 134 -22.00 -2.72 -4.81
C GLU A 134 -20.61 -3.01 -5.38
N LEU A 135 -19.60 -2.28 -4.89
CA LEU A 135 -18.20 -2.48 -5.28
C LEU A 135 -17.51 -3.43 -4.30
N ASP A 136 -17.40 -4.70 -4.66
CA ASP A 136 -16.70 -5.72 -3.88
C ASP A 136 -15.37 -6.13 -4.53
N PHE A 137 -14.27 -5.79 -3.86
CA PHE A 137 -12.90 -6.15 -4.26
C PHE A 137 -12.36 -7.39 -3.54
N GLU A 138 -13.10 -7.98 -2.59
CA GLU A 138 -12.64 -9.14 -1.84
C GLU A 138 -12.39 -10.37 -2.73
N PRO A 139 -13.29 -10.74 -3.67
CA PRO A 139 -13.08 -11.90 -4.56
C PRO A 139 -11.85 -11.76 -5.46
N PHE A 140 -11.53 -10.55 -5.89
CA PHE A 140 -10.39 -10.27 -6.78
C PHE A 140 -9.03 -10.44 -6.09
N ASN A 141 -9.00 -10.43 -4.74
CA ASN A 141 -7.78 -10.54 -3.94
C ASN A 141 -7.62 -11.92 -3.27
N ALA A 142 -8.45 -12.91 -3.61
CA ALA A 142 -8.46 -14.22 -2.95
C ALA A 142 -7.12 -14.99 -3.10
N ASN A 143 -6.39 -14.76 -4.19
CA ASN A 143 -5.12 -15.43 -4.48
C ASN A 143 -3.92 -14.82 -3.75
N VAL A 144 -4.08 -13.65 -3.12
CA VAL A 144 -3.01 -13.00 -2.36
C VAL A 144 -3.23 -13.29 -0.88
N PRO A 145 -2.29 -13.96 -0.21
CA PRO A 145 -2.44 -14.26 1.22
C PRO A 145 -2.52 -12.96 2.04
N LYS A 146 -3.48 -12.88 2.96
CA LYS A 146 -3.71 -11.71 3.80
C LYS A 146 -3.14 -11.94 5.21
N PRO A 147 -2.27 -11.06 5.74
CA PRO A 147 -1.83 -11.15 7.13
C PRO A 147 -3.01 -10.83 8.07
N THR A 148 -3.21 -11.67 9.09
CA THR A 148 -4.32 -11.52 10.05
C THR A 148 -3.96 -10.71 11.30
N ARG A 149 -2.66 -10.43 11.52
CA ARG A 149 -2.18 -9.66 12.67
C ARG A 149 -2.09 -8.19 12.32
N SER A 150 -2.72 -7.33 13.12
CA SER A 150 -2.66 -5.87 12.95
C SER A 150 -1.22 -5.31 12.98
N SER A 151 -0.30 -5.97 13.69
CA SER A 151 1.13 -5.62 13.71
C SER A 151 1.84 -5.76 12.36
N SER A 152 1.24 -6.47 11.41
CA SER A 152 1.79 -6.65 10.06
C SER A 152 1.30 -5.61 9.06
N ILE A 153 0.40 -4.70 9.46
CA ILE A 153 -0.05 -3.59 8.60
C ILE A 153 1.14 -2.70 8.27
N GLY A 154 1.32 -2.39 6.99
CA GLY A 154 2.48 -1.64 6.48
C GLY A 154 3.71 -2.49 6.13
N ASN A 155 3.75 -3.77 6.53
CA ASN A 155 4.88 -4.68 6.29
C ASN A 155 4.60 -5.72 5.20
N GLY A 156 3.88 -5.33 4.15
CA GLY A 156 3.39 -6.25 3.11
C GLY A 156 4.52 -6.98 2.35
N VAL A 157 5.63 -6.30 2.06
CA VAL A 157 6.77 -6.88 1.33
C VAL A 157 7.41 -8.03 2.11
N GLN A 158 7.58 -7.89 3.43
CA GLN A 158 8.15 -8.95 4.28
C GLN A 158 7.24 -10.18 4.30
N PHE A 159 5.92 -9.97 4.33
CA PHE A 159 4.95 -11.05 4.27
C PHE A 159 4.96 -11.75 2.92
N LEU A 160 5.03 -10.98 1.83
CA LEU A 160 5.13 -11.50 0.47
C LEU A 160 6.42 -12.29 0.26
N ASN A 161 7.57 -11.79 0.73
CA ASN A 161 8.86 -12.49 0.66
C ASN A 161 8.77 -13.83 1.38
N ARG A 162 8.19 -13.87 2.59
CA ARG A 162 7.98 -15.14 3.31
C ARG A 162 7.08 -16.12 2.57
N HIS A 163 6.04 -15.61 1.92
CA HIS A 163 5.14 -16.44 1.14
C HIS A 163 5.82 -16.99 -0.13
N LEU A 164 6.51 -16.14 -0.89
CA LEU A 164 7.24 -16.52 -2.09
C LEU A 164 8.34 -17.55 -1.78
N SER A 165 9.17 -17.30 -0.76
CA SER A 165 10.21 -18.25 -0.34
C SER A 165 9.60 -19.60 0.08
N SER A 166 8.47 -19.58 0.79
CA SER A 166 7.78 -20.81 1.17
C SER A 166 7.28 -21.59 -0.05
N ILE A 167 6.68 -20.93 -1.05
CA ILE A 167 6.22 -21.59 -2.28
C ILE A 167 7.41 -22.16 -3.06
N MET A 168 8.46 -21.37 -3.26
CA MET A 168 9.67 -21.77 -4.00
C MET A 168 10.37 -22.97 -3.33
N PHE A 169 10.31 -23.07 -2.00
CA PHE A 169 10.90 -24.20 -1.27
C PHE A 169 10.14 -25.51 -1.51
N HIS A 170 8.82 -25.46 -1.65
CA HIS A 170 7.99 -26.66 -1.79
C HIS A 170 7.85 -27.13 -3.23
N ASN A 171 7.98 -26.23 -4.21
CA ASN A 171 7.82 -26.56 -5.62
C ASN A 171 8.93 -25.93 -6.47
N ARG A 172 9.80 -26.80 -7.02
CA ARG A 172 10.92 -26.39 -7.87
C ARG A 172 10.47 -25.75 -9.18
N ASP A 173 9.30 -26.08 -9.69
CA ASP A 173 8.73 -25.47 -10.89
C ASP A 173 8.41 -23.99 -10.68
N CYS A 174 8.23 -23.56 -9.42
CA CYS A 174 8.03 -22.15 -9.06
C CYS A 174 9.31 -21.29 -9.18
N LEU A 175 10.47 -21.89 -9.47
CA LEU A 175 11.70 -21.17 -9.78
C LEU A 175 11.86 -20.86 -11.27
N GLU A 176 11.11 -21.51 -12.17
CA GLU A 176 11.17 -21.20 -13.60
C GLU A 176 10.79 -19.73 -13.91
N PRO A 177 9.76 -19.12 -13.27
CA PRO A 177 9.49 -17.69 -13.45
C PRO A 177 10.68 -16.78 -13.08
N LEU A 178 11.52 -17.19 -12.12
CA LEU A 178 12.73 -16.43 -11.75
C LEU A 178 13.79 -16.54 -12.86
N LEU A 179 13.97 -17.73 -13.43
CA LEU A 179 14.85 -17.93 -14.59
C LEU A 179 14.38 -17.10 -15.78
N ASP A 180 13.09 -17.18 -16.11
CA ASP A 180 12.51 -16.44 -17.23
C ASP A 180 12.60 -14.94 -17.02
N PHE A 181 12.38 -14.46 -15.79
CA PHE A 181 12.57 -13.06 -15.42
C PHE A 181 14.01 -12.60 -15.70
N LEU A 182 15.01 -13.36 -15.24
CA LEU A 182 16.42 -13.02 -15.44
C LEU A 182 16.84 -13.06 -16.92
N ARG A 183 16.28 -13.97 -17.72
CA ARG A 183 16.55 -14.09 -19.16
C ARG A 183 15.87 -13.01 -20.00
N ALA A 184 14.65 -12.64 -19.63
CA ALA A 184 13.89 -11.60 -20.32
C ALA A 184 14.42 -10.19 -20.01
N HIS A 185 15.28 -10.06 -19.00
CA HIS A 185 15.75 -8.77 -18.51
C HIS A 185 16.67 -8.07 -19.52
N LYS A 186 16.18 -6.96 -20.08
CA LYS A 186 16.89 -6.16 -21.09
C LYS A 186 16.69 -4.68 -20.83
N HIS A 187 17.71 -3.87 -21.12
CA HIS A 187 17.62 -2.41 -21.06
C HIS A 187 18.21 -1.79 -22.32
N LYS A 188 17.42 -0.95 -23.01
CA LYS A 188 17.78 -0.35 -24.31
C LYS A 188 18.36 -1.37 -25.31
N GLY A 189 17.73 -2.55 -25.39
CA GLY A 189 18.15 -3.63 -26.29
C GLY A 189 19.36 -4.46 -25.84
N HIS A 190 20.04 -4.09 -24.75
CA HIS A 190 21.15 -4.86 -24.20
C HIS A 190 20.63 -5.88 -23.19
N VAL A 191 21.05 -7.14 -23.35
CA VAL A 191 20.71 -8.24 -22.44
C VAL A 191 21.47 -8.08 -21.13
N MET A 192 20.81 -8.37 -20.01
CA MET A 192 21.39 -8.34 -18.67
C MET A 192 21.18 -9.69 -17.98
N MET A 193 21.96 -9.94 -16.93
CA MET A 193 21.91 -11.15 -16.11
C MET A 193 22.21 -12.45 -16.89
N LEU A 194 21.22 -13.00 -17.60
CA LEU A 194 21.31 -14.28 -18.31
C LEU A 194 21.00 -14.08 -19.80
N ASN A 195 21.81 -14.68 -20.67
CA ASN A 195 21.52 -14.73 -22.10
C ASN A 195 20.84 -16.04 -22.52
N ASP A 196 20.61 -16.16 -23.83
CA ASP A 196 19.89 -17.27 -24.43
C ASP A 196 20.62 -18.62 -24.31
N ARG A 197 21.85 -18.71 -23.78
CA ARG A 197 22.54 -20.00 -23.57
C ARG A 197 21.99 -20.80 -22.38
N ILE A 198 21.20 -20.18 -21.51
CA ILE A 198 20.66 -20.78 -20.28
C ILE A 198 19.16 -20.95 -20.45
N HIS A 199 18.70 -22.18 -20.67
CA HIS A 199 17.29 -22.47 -21.00
C HIS A 199 16.48 -23.13 -19.89
N ASN A 200 17.14 -23.64 -18.85
CA ASN A 200 16.49 -24.38 -17.77
C ASN A 200 17.30 -24.24 -16.47
N LEU A 201 16.68 -24.58 -15.35
CA LEU A 201 17.27 -24.48 -14.01
C LEU A 201 18.53 -25.34 -13.82
N SER A 202 18.59 -26.52 -14.44
CA SER A 202 19.78 -27.40 -14.34
C SER A 202 21.01 -26.75 -14.98
N ARG A 203 20.83 -26.15 -16.16
CA ARG A 203 21.89 -25.40 -16.84
C ARG A 203 22.30 -24.16 -16.04
N LEU A 204 21.33 -23.43 -15.48
CA LEU A 204 21.61 -22.27 -14.63
C LEU A 204 22.49 -22.67 -13.44
N GLN A 205 22.10 -23.70 -12.68
CA GLN A 205 22.89 -24.18 -11.54
C GLN A 205 24.32 -24.58 -11.94
N SER A 206 24.46 -25.34 -13.03
CA SER A 206 25.78 -25.75 -13.53
C SER A 206 26.66 -24.55 -13.94
N VAL A 207 26.07 -23.55 -14.58
CA VAL A 207 26.79 -22.33 -14.99
C VAL A 207 27.21 -21.50 -13.77
N LEU A 208 26.33 -21.34 -12.78
CA LEU A 208 26.62 -20.60 -11.56
C LEU A 208 27.75 -21.24 -10.75
N SER A 209 27.74 -22.58 -10.57
CA SER A 209 28.85 -23.27 -9.90
C SER A 209 30.18 -23.14 -10.65
N LYS A 210 30.15 -23.19 -11.99
CA LYS A 210 31.35 -22.96 -12.80
C LYS A 210 31.88 -21.52 -12.69
N ALA A 211 30.97 -20.55 -12.62
CA ALA A 211 31.31 -19.14 -12.46
C ALA A 211 31.89 -18.88 -11.06
N GLU A 212 31.33 -19.50 -10.02
CA GLU A 212 31.85 -19.49 -8.65
C GLU A 212 33.30 -20.00 -8.59
N ASP A 213 33.56 -21.21 -9.10
CA ASP A 213 34.91 -21.81 -9.14
C ASP A 213 35.94 -20.95 -9.89
N TYR A 214 35.48 -20.21 -10.89
CA TYR A 214 36.31 -19.31 -11.67
C TYR A 214 36.61 -18.02 -10.89
N LEU A 215 35.61 -17.40 -10.29
CA LEU A 215 35.75 -16.15 -9.52
C LEU A 215 36.62 -16.34 -8.27
N MET A 216 36.54 -17.48 -7.59
CA MET A 216 37.37 -17.79 -6.42
C MET A 216 38.89 -17.77 -6.72
N LYS A 217 39.28 -17.87 -8.00
CA LYS A 217 40.69 -17.82 -8.43
C LYS A 217 41.18 -16.40 -8.72
N LEU A 218 40.27 -15.43 -8.80
CA LEU A 218 40.58 -14.04 -9.10
C LEU A 218 40.72 -13.22 -7.81
N PRO A 219 41.53 -12.16 -7.80
CA PRO A 219 41.48 -11.14 -6.75
C PRO A 219 40.08 -10.52 -6.66
N GLY A 220 39.58 -10.30 -5.45
CA GLY A 220 38.20 -9.81 -5.23
C GLY A 220 37.92 -8.42 -5.81
N ASP A 221 38.95 -7.59 -5.97
CA ASP A 221 38.90 -6.26 -6.56
C ASP A 221 39.00 -6.26 -8.10
N THR A 222 39.11 -7.44 -8.73
CA THR A 222 39.17 -7.57 -10.19
C THR A 222 37.91 -6.96 -10.82
N PRO A 223 38.03 -5.97 -11.72
CA PRO A 223 36.90 -5.36 -12.40
C PRO A 223 36.19 -6.34 -13.35
N TYR A 224 34.86 -6.24 -13.45
CA TYR A 224 34.03 -7.08 -14.34
C TYR A 224 34.53 -7.08 -15.80
N SER A 225 35.06 -5.95 -16.29
CA SER A 225 35.58 -5.84 -17.65
C SER A 225 36.69 -6.83 -17.99
N GLN A 226 37.44 -7.32 -17.00
CA GLN A 226 38.56 -8.25 -17.22
C GLN A 226 38.10 -9.69 -17.47
N PHE A 227 36.93 -10.07 -16.95
CA PHE A 227 36.37 -11.43 -17.10
C PHE A 227 35.01 -11.49 -17.83
N ALA A 228 34.53 -10.34 -18.35
CA ALA A 228 33.26 -10.23 -19.05
C ALA A 228 33.11 -11.22 -20.21
N ASN A 229 34.13 -11.39 -21.05
CA ASN A 229 34.08 -12.30 -22.20
C ASN A 229 33.85 -13.75 -21.75
N GLN A 230 34.56 -14.18 -20.71
CA GLN A 230 34.43 -15.53 -20.18
C GLN A 230 33.06 -15.76 -19.53
N PHE A 231 32.50 -14.74 -18.87
CA PHE A 231 31.13 -14.79 -18.34
C PHE A 231 30.09 -14.89 -19.46
N GLN A 232 30.24 -14.09 -20.51
CA GLN A 232 29.35 -14.11 -21.65
C GLN A 232 29.33 -15.48 -22.34
N GLU A 233 30.49 -16.13 -22.47
CA GLU A 233 30.60 -17.50 -22.99
C GLU A 233 29.85 -18.52 -22.13
N MET A 234 29.85 -18.35 -20.81
CA MET A 234 29.09 -19.19 -19.88
C MET A 234 27.58 -18.92 -19.93
N GLY A 235 27.17 -17.76 -20.43
CA GLY A 235 25.78 -17.33 -20.53
C GLY A 235 25.39 -16.22 -19.55
N LEU A 236 26.36 -15.61 -18.86
CA LEU A 236 26.18 -14.56 -17.87
C LEU A 236 26.53 -13.20 -18.48
N GLU A 237 25.56 -12.30 -18.53
CA GLU A 237 25.74 -10.93 -19.05
C GLU A 237 26.07 -9.95 -17.91
N LYS A 238 26.13 -8.64 -18.20
CA LYS A 238 26.35 -7.60 -17.18
C LYS A 238 25.19 -7.50 -16.19
N GLY A 239 25.45 -6.93 -15.01
CA GLY A 239 24.44 -6.65 -13.98
C GLY A 239 24.58 -7.44 -12.67
N TRP A 240 25.61 -8.29 -12.55
CA TRP A 240 25.89 -9.07 -11.33
C TRP A 240 26.77 -8.34 -10.31
N GLY A 241 27.54 -7.36 -10.75
CA GLY A 241 28.52 -6.67 -9.92
C GLY A 241 29.56 -5.91 -10.73
N ASP A 242 30.19 -4.92 -10.10
CA ASP A 242 31.33 -4.18 -10.64
C ASP A 242 32.67 -4.89 -10.45
N THR A 243 32.81 -5.66 -9.37
CA THR A 243 34.02 -6.42 -9.02
C THR A 243 33.75 -7.93 -8.89
N ALA A 244 34.79 -8.74 -9.01
CA ALA A 244 34.71 -10.19 -8.83
C ALA A 244 34.07 -10.59 -7.49
N ALA A 245 34.41 -9.90 -6.39
CA ALA A 245 33.81 -10.14 -5.08
C ALA A 245 32.29 -9.88 -5.08
N ARG A 246 31.83 -8.79 -5.68
CA ARG A 246 30.40 -8.46 -5.75
C ARG A 246 29.62 -9.46 -6.60
N VAL A 247 30.19 -9.83 -7.75
CA VAL A 247 29.61 -10.84 -8.64
C VAL A 247 29.50 -12.18 -7.91
N LEU A 248 30.52 -12.56 -7.15
CA LEU A 248 30.52 -13.79 -6.35
C LEU A 248 29.42 -13.78 -5.29
N GLU A 249 29.27 -12.69 -4.53
CA GLU A 249 28.15 -12.53 -3.57
C GLU A 249 26.80 -12.72 -4.26
N MET A 250 26.63 -12.13 -5.44
CA MET A 250 25.38 -12.16 -6.19
C MET A 250 25.06 -13.57 -6.73
N ILE A 251 26.09 -14.31 -7.14
CA ILE A 251 25.99 -15.72 -7.54
C ILE A 251 25.63 -16.60 -6.33
N HIS A 252 26.25 -16.39 -5.17
CA HIS A 252 25.93 -17.12 -3.94
C HIS A 252 24.48 -16.92 -3.52
N LEU A 253 23.97 -15.68 -3.53
CA LEU A 253 22.56 -15.41 -3.23
C LEU A 253 21.62 -16.20 -4.16
N LEU A 254 21.94 -16.30 -5.45
CA LEU A 254 21.12 -17.06 -6.39
C LEU A 254 21.23 -18.56 -6.16
N LEU A 255 22.43 -19.09 -5.91
CA LEU A 255 22.64 -20.50 -5.60
C LEU A 255 21.88 -20.89 -4.33
N ASP A 256 21.92 -20.05 -3.29
CA ASP A 256 21.18 -20.25 -2.05
C ASP A 256 19.67 -20.27 -2.31
N ILE A 257 19.14 -19.35 -3.11
CA ILE A 257 17.71 -19.37 -3.51
C ILE A 257 17.35 -20.64 -4.29
N LEU A 258 18.23 -21.11 -5.18
CA LEU A 258 17.99 -22.32 -5.97
C LEU A 258 18.08 -23.62 -5.15
N GLN A 259 18.76 -23.59 -4.00
CA GLN A 259 18.92 -24.73 -3.09
C GLN A 259 17.90 -24.72 -1.96
N ALA A 260 17.80 -23.61 -1.24
CA ALA A 260 16.95 -23.42 -0.07
C ALA A 260 16.51 -21.94 0.05
N PRO A 261 15.42 -21.54 -0.62
CA PRO A 261 14.95 -20.16 -0.58
C PRO A 261 14.55 -19.71 0.84
N ASP A 262 15.14 -18.60 1.30
CA ASP A 262 14.71 -17.89 2.50
C ASP A 262 14.29 -16.44 2.19
N PRO A 263 13.49 -15.80 3.05
CA PRO A 263 12.92 -14.47 2.75
C PRO A 263 13.97 -13.37 2.64
N SER A 264 15.02 -13.41 3.47
CA SER A 264 16.08 -12.39 3.50
C SER A 264 16.98 -12.47 2.27
N THR A 265 17.35 -13.68 1.84
CA THR A 265 18.16 -13.88 0.64
C THR A 265 17.37 -13.51 -0.61
N LEU A 266 16.08 -13.87 -0.69
CA LEU A 266 15.22 -13.48 -1.81
C LEU A 266 15.06 -11.96 -1.91
N GLU A 267 14.81 -11.28 -0.79
CA GLU A 267 14.71 -9.83 -0.73
C GLU A 267 16.01 -9.14 -1.15
N THR A 268 17.14 -9.64 -0.63
CA THR A 268 18.48 -9.12 -0.96
C THR A 268 18.79 -9.33 -2.43
N PHE A 269 18.48 -10.51 -2.97
CA PHE A 269 18.71 -10.86 -4.36
C PHE A 269 17.89 -9.94 -5.28
N LEU A 270 16.56 -9.93 -5.14
CA LEU A 270 15.65 -9.13 -5.96
C LEU A 270 15.93 -7.63 -5.83
N GLY A 271 16.28 -7.15 -4.63
CA GLY A 271 16.63 -5.76 -4.39
C GLY A 271 17.93 -5.31 -5.03
N ARG A 272 18.86 -6.23 -5.31
CA ARG A 272 20.14 -5.98 -5.97
C ARG A 272 20.06 -6.02 -7.50
N ILE A 273 19.06 -6.70 -8.07
CA ILE A 273 18.90 -6.77 -9.54
C ILE A 273 18.69 -5.36 -10.10
N PRO A 274 19.46 -4.96 -11.13
CA PRO A 274 19.33 -3.63 -11.70
C PRO A 274 18.05 -3.52 -12.54
N MET A 275 16.94 -3.11 -11.92
CA MET A 275 15.62 -3.01 -12.58
C MET A 275 15.20 -1.57 -12.89
N VAL A 276 15.51 -0.64 -12.00
CA VAL A 276 14.93 0.71 -12.02
C VAL A 276 15.89 1.66 -12.74
N PHE A 277 15.64 1.91 -14.03
CA PHE A 277 16.44 2.85 -14.84
C PHE A 277 15.71 4.15 -15.16
N ASN A 278 14.42 4.05 -15.47
CA ASN A 278 13.56 5.18 -15.78
C ASN A 278 12.42 5.21 -14.78
N VAL A 279 12.21 6.36 -14.12
CA VAL A 279 11.16 6.56 -13.13
C VAL A 279 10.26 7.70 -13.59
N VAL A 280 8.96 7.51 -13.51
CA VAL A 280 7.96 8.55 -13.75
C VAL A 280 7.19 8.79 -12.47
N ILE A 281 7.14 10.03 -12.01
CA ILE A 281 6.40 10.46 -10.83
C ILE A 281 5.27 11.38 -11.29
N LEU A 282 4.04 11.09 -10.90
CA LEU A 282 2.87 11.90 -11.27
C LEU A 282 2.49 12.84 -10.13
N SER A 283 2.41 14.14 -10.41
CA SER A 283 1.91 15.16 -9.48
C SER A 283 1.11 16.22 -10.24
N PRO A 284 -0.10 15.90 -10.73
CA PRO A 284 -0.80 16.72 -11.71
C PRO A 284 -1.46 18.00 -11.17
N HIS A 285 -1.73 18.08 -9.86
CA HIS A 285 -2.39 19.24 -9.24
C HIS A 285 -1.38 20.20 -8.60
N GLY A 286 -1.85 21.41 -8.28
CA GLY A 286 -1.05 22.47 -7.67
C GLY A 286 -0.07 23.13 -8.65
N TYR A 287 0.72 24.06 -8.12
CA TYR A 287 1.80 24.74 -8.83
C TYR A 287 3.11 24.03 -8.52
N PHE A 288 3.48 23.04 -9.34
CA PHE A 288 4.73 22.30 -9.11
C PHE A 288 5.93 23.06 -9.66
N GLY A 289 6.84 23.52 -8.82
CA GLY A 289 8.03 24.25 -9.24
C GLY A 289 9.07 24.34 -8.12
N GLN A 290 10.28 24.79 -8.45
CA GLN A 290 11.37 24.87 -7.47
C GLN A 290 11.42 26.19 -6.70
N ALA A 291 10.86 27.26 -7.27
CA ALA A 291 10.89 28.60 -6.69
C ALA A 291 9.55 29.31 -6.90
N ASN A 292 9.19 30.21 -5.97
CA ASN A 292 8.01 31.07 -6.03
C ASN A 292 6.66 30.35 -6.12
N VAL A 293 6.58 29.06 -5.78
CA VAL A 293 5.34 28.28 -5.80
C VAL A 293 4.77 27.94 -4.42
N LEU A 294 5.62 27.92 -3.38
CA LEU A 294 5.18 27.54 -2.03
C LEU A 294 4.19 28.57 -1.49
N GLY A 295 3.05 28.09 -0.98
CA GLY A 295 1.96 28.92 -0.48
C GLY A 295 0.90 29.27 -1.53
N LEU A 296 1.10 28.90 -2.80
CA LEU A 296 0.03 28.93 -3.81
C LEU A 296 -1.03 27.86 -3.53
N PRO A 297 -2.27 28.01 -4.05
CA PRO A 297 -3.33 27.01 -3.88
C PRO A 297 -2.86 25.61 -4.26
N ASP A 298 -3.23 24.62 -3.44
CA ASP A 298 -2.84 23.20 -3.58
C ASP A 298 -1.33 22.94 -3.68
N THR A 299 -0.51 23.89 -3.21
CA THR A 299 0.96 23.80 -3.28
C THR A 299 1.55 23.88 -1.87
N GLY A 300 2.07 22.75 -1.41
CA GLY A 300 2.61 22.64 -0.06
C GLY A 300 3.62 21.51 0.08
N GLY A 301 3.50 20.74 1.17
CA GLY A 301 4.46 19.68 1.53
C GLY A 301 4.70 18.63 0.43
N GLN A 302 3.72 18.38 -0.45
CA GLN A 302 3.87 17.43 -1.56
C GLN A 302 4.99 17.83 -2.54
N VAL A 303 5.13 19.12 -2.87
CA VAL A 303 6.18 19.58 -3.81
C VAL A 303 7.55 19.39 -3.18
N VAL A 304 7.70 19.80 -1.92
CA VAL A 304 8.95 19.63 -1.16
C VAL A 304 9.31 18.14 -1.05
N TYR A 305 8.33 17.31 -0.69
CA TYR A 305 8.50 15.86 -0.57
C TYR A 305 9.01 15.23 -1.86
N ILE A 306 8.39 15.54 -3.00
CA ILE A 306 8.81 14.97 -4.29
C ILE A 306 10.19 15.47 -4.70
N LEU A 307 10.50 16.76 -4.53
CA LEU A 307 11.80 17.32 -4.88
C LEU A 307 12.94 16.71 -4.05
N ASP A 308 12.73 16.44 -2.77
CA ASP A 308 13.71 15.76 -1.93
C ASP A 308 13.79 14.26 -2.25
N GLN A 309 12.64 13.62 -2.51
CA GLN A 309 12.57 12.22 -2.90
C GLN A 309 13.40 11.95 -4.17
N VAL A 310 13.27 12.78 -5.21
CA VAL A 310 13.99 12.53 -6.46
C VAL A 310 15.51 12.69 -6.33
N ARG A 311 15.97 13.58 -5.44
CA ARG A 311 17.41 13.74 -5.16
C ARG A 311 18.00 12.49 -4.52
N ALA A 312 17.33 12.00 -3.48
CA ALA A 312 17.72 10.77 -2.79
C ALA A 312 17.63 9.56 -3.73
N LEU A 313 16.55 9.48 -4.51
CA LEU A 313 16.31 8.38 -5.43
C LEU A 313 17.34 8.33 -6.57
N GLU A 314 17.67 9.47 -7.19
CA GLU A 314 18.69 9.52 -8.25
C GLU A 314 20.05 9.04 -7.72
N SER A 315 20.42 9.51 -6.52
CA SER A 315 21.70 9.13 -5.88
C SER A 315 21.78 7.62 -5.61
N GLU A 316 20.69 7.04 -5.11
CA GLU A 316 20.60 5.60 -4.86
C GLU A 316 20.58 4.78 -6.17
N MET A 317 19.87 5.26 -7.19
CA MET A 317 19.84 4.63 -8.51
C MET A 317 21.24 4.60 -9.14
N MET A 318 21.97 5.72 -9.12
CA MET A 318 23.35 5.82 -9.59
C MET A 318 24.26 4.84 -8.86
N LEU A 319 24.18 4.84 -7.52
CA LEU A 319 24.99 3.95 -6.69
C LEU A 319 24.73 2.47 -7.00
N ARG A 320 23.46 2.08 -7.19
CA ARG A 320 23.11 0.70 -7.55
C ARG A 320 23.61 0.30 -8.92
N MET A 321 23.47 1.17 -9.93
CA MET A 321 23.95 0.89 -11.28
C MET A 321 25.47 0.72 -11.29
N GLN A 322 26.18 1.62 -10.60
CA GLN A 322 27.64 1.53 -10.46
C GLN A 322 28.05 0.21 -9.80
N LYS A 323 27.44 -0.14 -8.65
CA LYS A 323 27.73 -1.40 -7.94
C LYS A 323 27.43 -2.66 -8.76
N GLN A 324 26.54 -2.58 -9.75
CA GLN A 324 26.22 -3.69 -10.66
C GLN A 324 27.05 -3.68 -11.95
N GLY A 325 28.06 -2.82 -12.04
CA GLY A 325 28.95 -2.74 -13.21
C GLY A 325 28.26 -2.18 -14.46
N LEU A 326 27.21 -1.38 -14.27
CA LEU A 326 26.44 -0.76 -15.35
C LEU A 326 26.80 0.71 -15.50
N ASP A 327 27.15 1.09 -16.73
CA ASP A 327 27.36 2.48 -17.13
C ASP A 327 26.08 3.00 -17.81
N VAL A 328 25.07 3.28 -16.99
CA VAL A 328 23.76 3.75 -17.44
C VAL A 328 23.38 4.98 -16.61
N GLU A 329 23.01 6.06 -17.29
CA GLU A 329 22.43 7.22 -16.63
C GLU A 329 20.92 6.98 -16.33
N PRO A 330 20.50 7.06 -15.05
CA PRO A 330 19.11 6.99 -14.68
C PRO A 330 18.35 8.22 -15.18
N LYS A 331 17.04 8.06 -15.41
CA LYS A 331 16.16 9.18 -15.77
C LYS A 331 14.95 9.20 -14.88
N ILE A 332 14.75 10.31 -14.19
CA ILE A 332 13.54 10.56 -13.43
C ILE A 332 12.77 11.70 -14.12
N LEU A 333 11.48 11.49 -14.35
CA LEU A 333 10.56 12.45 -14.93
C LEU A 333 9.42 12.73 -13.96
N ILE A 334 9.34 13.96 -13.44
CA ILE A 334 8.17 14.40 -12.69
C ILE A 334 7.16 14.99 -13.68
N VAL A 335 6.02 14.33 -13.85
CA VAL A 335 4.93 14.77 -14.72
C VAL A 335 3.92 15.57 -13.93
N THR A 336 3.74 16.80 -14.34
CA THR A 336 2.80 17.75 -13.73
C THR A 336 2.12 18.61 -14.80
N ARG A 337 1.07 19.32 -14.41
CA ARG A 337 0.29 20.18 -15.32
C ARG A 337 1.10 21.39 -15.76
N LEU A 338 1.04 21.70 -17.06
CA LEU A 338 1.53 22.97 -17.60
C LEU A 338 0.49 24.08 -17.35
N ILE A 339 0.91 25.20 -16.76
CA ILE A 339 0.03 26.37 -16.52
C ILE A 339 0.60 27.58 -17.28
N PRO A 340 0.15 27.85 -18.53
CA PRO A 340 0.74 28.89 -19.39
C PRO A 340 0.67 30.31 -18.80
N ASP A 341 -0.43 30.63 -18.10
CA ASP A 341 -0.70 31.98 -17.60
C ASP A 341 -0.02 32.30 -16.25
N ALA A 342 0.72 31.35 -15.67
CA ALA A 342 1.35 31.52 -14.38
C ALA A 342 2.54 32.51 -14.49
N LYS A 343 2.40 33.68 -13.85
CA LYS A 343 3.44 34.72 -13.83
C LYS A 343 4.33 34.57 -12.60
N GLY A 344 5.64 34.76 -12.77
CA GLY A 344 6.62 34.74 -11.67
C GLY A 344 7.09 33.35 -11.24
N THR A 345 6.63 32.29 -11.93
CA THR A 345 6.98 30.88 -11.69
C THR A 345 7.44 30.22 -12.99
N THR A 346 8.03 29.03 -12.89
CA THR A 346 8.54 28.23 -14.03
C THR A 346 7.52 27.21 -14.54
N VAL A 347 6.33 27.15 -13.97
CA VAL A 347 5.30 26.13 -14.27
C VAL A 347 4.69 26.23 -15.68
N ASN A 348 5.05 27.28 -16.41
CA ASN A 348 4.72 27.50 -17.82
C ASN A 348 5.80 26.95 -18.78
N GLN A 349 6.92 26.45 -18.26
CA GLN A 349 7.98 25.83 -19.06
C GLN A 349 7.68 24.34 -19.23
N ARG A 350 7.83 23.79 -20.43
CA ARG A 350 7.55 22.36 -20.70
C ARG A 350 8.51 21.42 -19.97
N LEU A 351 9.77 21.81 -19.82
CA LEU A 351 10.80 21.01 -19.16
C LEU A 351 11.63 21.93 -18.27
N GLU A 352 11.72 21.58 -17.00
CA GLU A 352 12.57 22.25 -16.02
C GLU A 352 13.51 21.21 -15.41
N ARG A 353 14.81 21.47 -15.39
CA ARG A 353 15.77 20.58 -14.72
C ARG A 353 15.69 20.81 -13.21
N VAL A 354 15.61 19.73 -12.43
CA VAL A 354 15.69 19.82 -10.97
C VAL A 354 17.12 20.17 -10.56
N SER A 355 17.25 21.19 -9.74
CA SER A 355 18.54 21.73 -9.30
C SER A 355 19.33 20.69 -8.51
N GLY A 356 20.59 20.51 -8.88
CA GLY A 356 21.54 19.61 -8.22
C GLY A 356 21.55 18.17 -8.73
N ILE A 357 20.70 17.80 -9.69
CA ILE A 357 20.56 16.42 -10.19
C ILE A 357 20.36 16.35 -11.72
N HIS A 358 20.42 15.14 -12.28
CA HIS A 358 20.15 14.83 -13.70
C HIS A 358 18.67 14.45 -13.95
N THR A 359 17.79 14.90 -13.07
CA THR A 359 16.34 14.70 -13.10
C THR A 359 15.63 15.89 -13.73
N TYR A 360 14.55 15.63 -14.47
CA TYR A 360 13.75 16.65 -15.13
C TYR A 360 12.30 16.65 -14.61
N CYS A 361 11.78 17.82 -14.31
CA CYS A 361 10.35 18.08 -14.26
C CYS A 361 9.85 18.24 -15.70
N GLY A 362 9.03 17.30 -16.17
CA GLY A 362 8.33 17.40 -17.44
C GLY A 362 6.91 17.89 -17.22
N PHE A 363 6.65 19.14 -17.56
CA PHE A 363 5.31 19.69 -17.58
C PHE A 363 4.62 19.21 -18.86
N HIS A 364 3.81 18.16 -18.74
CA HIS A 364 3.07 17.61 -19.87
C HIS A 364 1.59 17.99 -19.79
N LEU A 365 1.11 18.37 -20.97
CA LEU A 365 -0.26 18.72 -21.33
C LEU A 365 -0.77 20.08 -20.83
N GLU A 366 -0.90 20.97 -21.82
CA GLU A 366 -1.95 21.98 -21.88
C GLU A 366 -3.28 21.22 -21.83
N VAL A 367 -4.01 21.31 -20.71
CA VAL A 367 -5.42 20.89 -20.70
C VAL A 367 -6.09 21.74 -21.80
N ARG A 368 -6.67 21.12 -22.84
CA ARG A 368 -7.24 21.88 -23.96
C ARG A 368 -8.25 22.92 -23.44
N ARG A 369 -8.23 24.11 -24.05
CA ARG A 369 -9.08 25.29 -23.75
C ARG A 369 -10.58 25.02 -23.57
N GLU A 370 -11.10 23.91 -24.06
CA GLU A 370 -12.52 23.53 -23.88
C GLU A 370 -12.94 23.40 -22.41
N PHE A 371 -12.00 23.15 -21.48
CA PHE A 371 -12.26 23.15 -20.03
C PHE A 371 -12.05 24.51 -19.34
N TYR A 372 -11.52 25.50 -20.07
CA TYR A 372 -11.28 26.87 -19.58
C TYR A 372 -12.48 27.79 -19.77
N ALA A 373 -13.60 27.30 -20.32
CA ALA A 373 -14.80 28.08 -20.59
C ALA A 373 -15.37 28.81 -19.35
N ASN A 374 -14.96 28.41 -18.13
CA ASN A 374 -15.40 29.01 -16.87
C ASN A 374 -14.32 29.79 -16.09
N GLY A 375 -13.17 30.15 -16.70
CA GLY A 375 -12.27 31.16 -16.10
C GLY A 375 -11.48 30.74 -14.85
N PHE A 376 -11.37 29.45 -14.53
CA PHE A 376 -10.56 28.97 -13.39
C PHE A 376 -9.09 28.73 -13.79
N HIS A 377 -8.25 29.74 -13.56
CA HIS A 377 -6.80 29.70 -13.82
C HIS A 377 -5.99 28.86 -12.82
N GLY A 378 -6.63 28.27 -11.80
CA GLY A 378 -6.08 27.22 -10.94
C GLY A 378 -7.19 26.21 -10.67
N LEU A 379 -7.10 25.00 -11.22
CA LEU A 379 -8.07 23.96 -10.85
C LEU A 379 -7.67 23.50 -9.45
N MET A 380 -8.56 23.73 -8.49
CA MET A 380 -8.43 23.06 -7.20
C MET A 380 -8.42 21.54 -7.41
N SER A 381 -7.73 20.80 -6.55
CA SER A 381 -7.65 19.33 -6.56
C SER A 381 -9.01 18.64 -6.80
N GLY A 382 -10.10 19.20 -6.28
CA GLY A 382 -11.47 18.72 -6.48
C GLY A 382 -12.05 18.84 -7.91
N LEU A 383 -11.40 19.56 -8.82
CA LEU A 383 -11.90 19.85 -10.17
C LEU A 383 -11.03 19.26 -11.30
N ILE A 384 -9.93 18.57 -10.97
CA ILE A 384 -8.99 18.04 -11.97
C ILE A 384 -9.52 16.80 -12.72
N TRP A 385 -10.56 16.15 -12.21
CA TRP A 385 -11.04 14.83 -12.64
C TRP A 385 -11.35 14.70 -14.14
N SER A 386 -11.91 15.73 -14.76
CA SER A 386 -12.27 15.71 -16.18
C SER A 386 -11.07 15.78 -17.13
N GLY A 387 -9.93 16.29 -16.65
CA GLY A 387 -8.69 16.39 -17.41
C GLY A 387 -7.79 15.17 -17.29
N LEU A 388 -7.93 14.36 -16.23
CA LEU A 388 -7.03 13.24 -15.93
C LEU A 388 -6.94 12.18 -17.03
N PRO A 389 -8.03 11.72 -17.68
CA PRO A 389 -7.92 10.70 -18.73
C PRO A 389 -7.20 11.18 -20.00
N ARG A 390 -6.99 12.49 -20.15
CA ARG A 390 -6.31 13.13 -21.28
C ARG A 390 -4.88 13.57 -20.92
N MET A 391 -4.47 13.43 -19.65
CA MET A 391 -3.09 13.60 -19.17
C MET A 391 -2.32 12.30 -19.37
#